data_AF-A0A372EUP0-F1
#
_entry.id   AF-A0A372EUP0-F1
#
_cell.length_a   1.000
_cell.length_b   1.000
_cell.length_c   1.000
_cell.angle_alpha   90.00
_cell.angle_beta   90.00
_cell.angle_gamma   90.00
#
_symmetry.space_group_name_H-M   'P 1'
#
loop_
_entity.id
_entity.type
_entity.pdbx_description
1 polymer ?
#
loop_
_entity_poly.entity_id
_entity_poly.type
_entity_poly.pdbx_seq_one_letter_code
_entity_poly.pdbx_strand_id
1 'polypeptide(L)'
;MTRDELRQAILERLDTCALEHPSGHQGSKAARYLILTRQGGAVELMFEKGPASAPNLWAAERYVAELLENGAFEFRRAPASALFTTKGKDGKAQYGRHSALKSMKELSHADLVCIRLAKLGELDQILEHIDQGF
;
A
#
# COMPACT_ATOMS: atom_id res chain seq x y z
N MET A 1 18.21 11.58 -6.90
CA MET A 1 17.73 10.45 -6.09
C MET A 1 17.55 9.25 -7.01
N THR A 2 18.27 8.17 -6.78
CA THR A 2 18.09 6.89 -7.46
C THR A 2 16.81 6.20 -6.97
N ARG A 3 16.36 5.16 -7.67
CA ARG A 3 15.18 4.37 -7.24
C ARG A 3 15.38 3.74 -5.86
N ASP A 4 16.61 3.30 -5.56
CA ASP A 4 16.92 2.63 -4.31
C ASP A 4 17.02 3.64 -3.16
N GLU A 5 17.60 4.83 -3.41
CA GLU A 5 17.56 5.95 -2.47
C GLU A 5 16.12 6.39 -2.17
N LEU A 6 15.27 6.50 -3.20
CA LEU A 6 13.85 6.84 -3.01
C LEU A 6 13.12 5.78 -2.16
N ARG A 7 13.37 4.49 -2.45
CA ARG A 7 12.77 3.40 -1.68
C ARG A 7 13.17 3.45 -0.21
N GLN A 8 14.46 3.69 0.06
CA GLN A 8 14.97 3.82 1.41
C GLN A 8 14.34 5.02 2.13
N ALA A 9 14.27 6.18 1.47
CA ALA A 9 13.63 7.37 2.03
C ALA A 9 12.14 7.16 2.32
N ILE A 10 11.41 6.43 1.46
CA ILE A 10 10.00 6.06 1.70
C ILE A 10 9.86 5.16 2.93
N LEU A 11 10.73 4.15 3.06
CA LEU A 11 10.71 3.24 4.21
C LEU A 11 10.98 4.00 5.52
N GLU A 12 12.04 4.81 5.55
CA GLU A 12 12.38 5.63 6.72
C GLU A 12 11.24 6.58 7.10
N ARG A 13 10.59 7.18 6.10
CA ARG A 13 9.44 8.05 6.32
C ARG A 13 8.27 7.27 6.92
N LEU A 14 7.91 6.11 6.37
CA LEU A 14 6.85 5.25 6.88
C LEU A 14 7.17 4.75 8.30
N ASP A 15 8.40 4.30 8.56
CA ASP A 15 8.84 3.85 9.88
C ASP A 15 8.77 4.96 10.94
N THR A 16 8.86 6.22 10.52
CA THR A 16 8.77 7.39 11.41
C THR A 16 7.32 7.79 11.72
N CYS A 17 6.41 7.66 10.76
CA CYS A 17 5.05 8.23 10.84
C CYS A 17 3.94 7.18 11.02
N ALA A 18 4.26 5.90 10.83
CA ALA A 18 3.31 4.80 10.88
C ALA A 18 3.70 3.77 11.94
N LEU A 19 2.73 2.98 12.37
CA LEU A 19 2.99 1.81 13.19
C LEU A 19 3.25 0.60 12.27
N GLU A 20 4.17 -0.28 12.65
CA GLU A 20 4.29 -1.58 11.99
C GLU A 20 2.97 -2.37 12.18
N HIS A 21 2.48 -2.97 11.09
CA HIS A 21 1.28 -3.79 11.14
C HIS A 21 1.50 -5.05 12.02
N PRO A 22 0.52 -5.52 12.82
CA PRO A 22 0.69 -6.69 13.71
C PRO A 22 1.13 -7.99 13.03
N SER A 23 0.88 -8.15 11.73
CA SER A 23 1.38 -9.27 10.93
C SER A 23 2.84 -9.15 10.50
N GLY A 24 3.52 -8.09 10.94
CA GLY A 24 4.89 -7.74 10.64
C GLY A 24 5.15 -7.45 9.16
N HIS A 25 6.38 -7.06 8.84
CA HIS A 25 6.85 -6.97 7.46
C HIS A 25 7.07 -8.36 6.82
N GLN A 26 6.97 -8.45 5.48
CA GLN A 26 7.23 -9.70 4.75
C GLN A 26 8.66 -9.71 4.18
N GLY A 27 9.62 -10.11 5.02
CA GLY A 27 11.03 -10.27 4.63
C GLY A 27 11.56 -9.04 3.89
N SER A 28 12.15 -9.24 2.71
CA SER A 28 12.65 -8.17 1.84
C SER A 28 11.66 -7.69 0.77
N LYS A 29 10.41 -8.18 0.78
CA LYS A 29 9.45 -7.95 -0.33
C LYS A 29 8.46 -6.83 -0.04
N ALA A 30 7.89 -6.82 1.15
CA ALA A 30 6.85 -5.85 1.51
C ALA A 30 7.03 -5.36 2.95
N ALA A 31 6.79 -4.08 3.16
CA ALA A 31 6.60 -3.46 4.46
C ALA A 31 5.12 -3.17 4.65
N ARG A 32 4.62 -3.36 5.87
CA ARG A 32 3.20 -3.27 6.22
C ARG A 32 3.03 -2.31 7.37
N TYR A 33 2.11 -1.38 7.22
CA TYR A 33 1.95 -0.26 8.13
C TYR A 33 0.49 -0.01 8.49
N LEU A 34 0.29 0.64 9.63
CA LEU A 34 -0.96 1.23 10.08
C LEU A 34 -0.75 2.73 10.29
N ILE A 35 -1.57 3.55 9.63
CA ILE A 35 -1.64 4.99 9.87
C ILE A 35 -2.79 5.24 10.83
N LEU A 36 -2.50 5.84 11.98
CA LEU A 36 -3.55 6.32 12.88
C LEU A 36 -4.04 7.67 12.35
N THR A 37 -5.34 7.76 12.11
CA THR A 37 -6.01 8.98 11.62
C THR A 37 -6.40 9.87 12.80
N ARG A 38 -6.51 11.18 12.59
CA ARG A 38 -7.01 12.12 13.62
C ARG A 38 -8.43 11.82 14.07
N GLN A 39 -9.21 11.16 13.23
CA GLN A 39 -10.59 10.76 13.52
C GLN A 39 -10.69 9.50 14.40
N GLY A 40 -9.55 8.91 14.81
CA GLY A 40 -9.51 7.75 15.71
C GLY A 40 -9.61 6.39 15.02
N GLY A 41 -9.55 6.35 13.69
CA GLY A 41 -9.43 5.12 12.90
C GLY A 41 -7.97 4.77 12.56
N ALA A 42 -7.75 3.56 12.05
CA ALA A 42 -6.46 3.15 11.48
C ALA A 42 -6.64 2.71 10.02
N VAL A 43 -5.71 3.11 9.15
CA VAL A 43 -5.68 2.75 7.74
C VAL A 43 -4.49 1.83 7.47
N GLU A 44 -4.73 0.71 6.80
CA GLU A 44 -3.69 -0.22 6.39
C GLU A 44 -2.98 0.27 5.11
N LEU A 45 -1.65 0.29 5.13
CA LEU A 45 -0.81 0.54 3.97
C LEU A 45 0.20 -0.58 3.77
N MET A 46 0.51 -0.91 2.52
CA MET A 46 1.60 -1.84 2.19
C MET A 46 2.53 -1.21 1.15
N PHE A 47 3.83 -1.27 1.40
CA PHE A 47 4.84 -0.77 0.47
C PHE A 47 5.71 -1.92 -0.09
N GLU A 48 5.91 -1.94 -1.40
CA GLU A 48 6.78 -2.91 -2.07
C GLU A 48 8.24 -2.51 -1.96
N LYS A 49 8.97 -3.13 -1.03
CA LYS A 49 10.38 -2.83 -0.77
C LYS A 49 11.39 -3.72 -1.51
N GLY A 50 10.92 -4.58 -2.42
CA GLY A 50 11.81 -5.41 -3.23
C GLY A 50 12.62 -4.60 -4.25
N PRO A 51 13.89 -4.96 -4.54
CA PRO A 51 14.70 -4.23 -5.52
C PRO A 51 14.17 -4.40 -6.96
N ALA A 52 13.44 -5.48 -7.23
CA ALA A 52 12.86 -5.77 -8.53
C ALA A 52 11.51 -5.07 -8.78
N SER A 53 10.84 -4.56 -7.73
CA SER A 53 9.57 -3.83 -7.86
C SER A 53 9.81 -2.33 -8.03
N ALA A 54 8.83 -1.65 -8.62
CA ALA A 54 8.75 -0.21 -8.48
C ALA A 54 8.43 0.17 -7.00
N PRO A 55 8.66 1.42 -6.58
CA PRO A 55 8.24 1.92 -5.26
C PRO A 55 6.71 2.03 -5.18
N ASN A 56 6.04 0.89 -5.10
CA ASN A 56 4.60 0.80 -5.12
C ASN A 56 4.03 0.86 -3.70
N LEU A 57 3.08 1.76 -3.49
CA LEU A 57 2.26 1.84 -2.29
C LEU A 57 0.86 1.29 -2.61
N TRP A 58 0.40 0.37 -1.77
CA TRP A 58 -0.92 -0.22 -1.83
C TRP A 58 -1.78 0.31 -0.69
N ALA A 59 -2.98 0.75 -1.04
CA ALA A 59 -4.00 1.25 -0.11
C ALA A 59 -5.39 0.77 -0.57
N ALA A 60 -6.36 0.79 0.35
CA ALA A 60 -7.76 0.63 -0.03
C ALA A 60 -8.23 1.88 -0.79
N GLU A 61 -8.89 1.70 -1.92
CA GLU A 61 -9.31 2.78 -2.82
C GLU A 61 -10.13 3.85 -2.10
N ARG A 62 -11.02 3.43 -1.18
CA ARG A 62 -11.89 4.32 -0.41
C ARG A 62 -11.18 5.42 0.40
N TYR A 63 -9.88 5.27 0.69
CA TYR A 63 -9.13 6.26 1.46
C TYR A 63 -8.27 7.20 0.62
N VAL A 64 -8.20 6.96 -0.68
CA VAL A 64 -7.33 7.72 -1.58
C VAL A 64 -8.05 8.15 -2.85
N ALA A 65 -9.30 7.75 -3.05
CA ALA A 65 -10.07 8.04 -4.27
C ALA A 65 -10.10 9.55 -4.58
N GLU A 66 -10.48 10.38 -3.61
CA GLU A 66 -10.54 11.84 -3.79
C GLU A 66 -9.15 12.44 -4.10
N LEU A 67 -8.12 11.99 -3.41
CA LEU A 67 -6.74 12.42 -3.67
C LEU A 67 -6.29 12.06 -5.09
N LEU A 68 -6.67 10.89 -5.60
CA LEU A 68 -6.29 10.42 -6.93
C LEU A 68 -7.07 11.13 -8.05
N GLU A 69 -8.29 11.59 -7.78
CA GLU A 69 -9.06 12.40 -8.73
C GLU A 69 -8.47 13.80 -8.89
N ASN A 70 -7.94 14.37 -7.80
CA ASN A 70 -7.40 15.73 -7.77
C ASN A 70 -5.87 15.81 -7.99
N GLY A 71 -5.18 14.67 -7.97
CA GLY A 71 -3.72 14.58 -8.00
C GLY A 71 -3.15 13.96 -9.26
N ALA A 72 -1.90 14.32 -9.58
CA ALA A 72 -1.15 13.74 -10.70
C ALA A 72 -0.33 12.51 -10.25
N PHE A 73 -1.02 11.44 -9.85
CA PHE A 73 -0.38 10.18 -9.44
C PHE A 73 -0.39 9.15 -10.58
N GLU A 74 0.70 8.40 -10.75
CA GLU A 74 0.68 7.16 -11.55
C GLU A 74 0.12 6.04 -10.68
N PHE A 75 -1.05 5.49 -11.04
CA PHE A 75 -1.67 4.42 -10.27
C PHE A 75 -2.41 3.39 -11.13
N ARG A 76 -2.70 2.25 -10.51
CA ARG A 76 -3.57 1.22 -11.09
C ARG A 76 -4.58 0.74 -10.05
N ARG A 77 -5.84 0.65 -10.46
CA ARG A 77 -6.89 -0.01 -9.68
C ARG A 77 -6.74 -1.53 -9.73
N ALA A 78 -6.94 -2.17 -8.59
CA ALA A 78 -6.95 -3.61 -8.42
C ALA A 78 -8.22 -3.96 -7.62
N PRO A 79 -9.35 -4.20 -8.31
CA PRO A 79 -10.62 -4.44 -7.63
C PRO A 79 -10.55 -5.74 -6.81
N ALA A 80 -11.35 -5.82 -5.74
CA ALA A 80 -11.41 -6.98 -4.85
C ALA A 80 -11.68 -8.28 -5.62
N SER A 81 -12.53 -8.19 -6.66
CA SER A 81 -12.86 -9.30 -7.56
C SER A 81 -11.65 -9.86 -8.30
N ALA A 82 -10.59 -9.07 -8.49
CA ALA A 82 -9.35 -9.48 -9.14
C ALA A 82 -8.35 -10.15 -8.19
N LEU A 83 -8.51 -10.02 -6.87
CA LEU A 83 -7.53 -10.49 -5.87
C LEU A 83 -7.46 -12.02 -5.78
N PHE A 84 -8.56 -12.72 -6.08
CA PHE A 84 -8.71 -14.18 -5.94
C PHE A 84 -8.86 -14.92 -7.28
N THR A 85 -8.54 -14.28 -8.41
CA THR A 85 -8.81 -14.86 -9.74
C THR A 85 -7.84 -15.96 -10.15
N THR A 86 -6.66 -16.05 -9.51
CA THR A 86 -5.67 -17.06 -9.85
C THR A 86 -6.02 -18.37 -9.15
N LYS A 87 -6.23 -19.46 -9.90
CA LYS A 87 -6.42 -20.78 -9.29
C LYS A 87 -5.07 -21.42 -9.00
N GLY A 88 -4.93 -21.95 -7.79
CA GLY A 88 -3.79 -22.76 -7.38
C GLY A 88 -3.78 -24.13 -8.05
N LYS A 89 -2.69 -24.87 -7.85
CA LYS A 89 -2.55 -26.26 -8.34
C LYS A 89 -3.63 -27.21 -7.79
N ASP A 90 -4.26 -26.85 -6.68
CA ASP A 90 -5.36 -27.56 -6.02
C ASP A 90 -6.76 -27.07 -6.45
N GLY A 91 -6.83 -26.18 -7.43
CA GLY A 91 -8.09 -25.58 -7.91
C GLY A 91 -8.69 -24.52 -6.98
N LYS A 92 -8.08 -24.25 -5.82
CA LYS A 92 -8.54 -23.21 -4.90
C LYS A 92 -8.14 -21.82 -5.40
N ALA A 93 -9.00 -20.84 -5.15
CA ALA A 93 -8.69 -19.45 -5.40
C ALA A 93 -7.46 -19.05 -4.56
N GLN A 94 -6.39 -18.66 -5.24
CA GLN A 94 -5.18 -18.10 -4.64
C GLN A 94 -5.24 -16.59 -4.72
N TYR A 95 -4.85 -15.98 -3.61
CA TYR A 95 -4.49 -14.57 -3.60
C TYR A 95 -3.39 -14.36 -4.65
N GLY A 96 -3.55 -13.37 -5.53
CA GLY A 96 -2.62 -13.11 -6.63
C GLY A 96 -1.18 -12.78 -6.19
N ARG A 97 -0.41 -12.12 -7.07
CA ARG A 97 1.04 -11.85 -6.87
C ARG A 97 1.41 -11.06 -5.60
N HIS A 98 0.44 -10.55 -4.86
CA HIS A 98 0.62 -9.71 -3.67
C HIS A 98 0.14 -10.41 -2.39
N SER A 99 0.54 -11.67 -2.17
CA SER A 99 0.18 -12.45 -0.97
C SER A 99 0.45 -11.73 0.36
N ALA A 100 1.32 -10.70 0.34
CA ALA A 100 1.58 -9.84 1.48
C ALA A 100 0.32 -9.14 2.01
N LEU A 101 -0.62 -8.79 1.14
CA LEU A 101 -1.88 -8.13 1.48
C LEU A 101 -2.89 -9.09 2.13
N LYS A 102 -2.74 -10.42 1.94
CA LYS A 102 -3.66 -11.42 2.49
C LYS A 102 -3.74 -11.39 4.03
N SER A 103 -2.65 -10.99 4.71
CA SER A 103 -2.62 -10.89 6.18
C SER A 103 -3.11 -9.55 6.71
N MET A 104 -3.44 -8.60 5.83
CA MET A 104 -3.88 -7.25 6.16
C MET A 104 -5.41 -7.23 6.05
N LYS A 105 -6.11 -7.10 7.18
CA LYS A 105 -7.55 -7.41 7.27
C LYS A 105 -8.36 -6.50 6.36
N GLU A 106 -7.97 -5.24 6.28
CA GLU A 106 -8.62 -4.23 5.45
C GLU A 106 -8.28 -4.42 3.97
N LEU A 107 -6.99 -4.60 3.65
CA LEU A 107 -6.57 -4.70 2.25
C LEU A 107 -6.85 -6.06 1.60
N SER A 108 -7.03 -7.11 2.39
CA SER A 108 -7.22 -8.47 1.87
C SER A 108 -8.49 -8.67 1.03
N HIS A 109 -9.51 -7.83 1.20
CA HIS A 109 -10.79 -7.97 0.49
C HIS A 109 -11.36 -6.64 -0.01
N ALA A 110 -10.58 -5.56 0.03
CA ALA A 110 -11.00 -4.26 -0.47
C ALA A 110 -10.69 -4.08 -1.95
N ASP A 111 -11.39 -3.15 -2.61
CA ASP A 111 -10.88 -2.56 -3.84
C ASP A 111 -9.61 -1.77 -3.49
N LEU A 112 -8.54 -2.04 -4.22
CA LEU A 112 -7.23 -1.50 -3.95
C LEU A 112 -6.77 -0.55 -5.03
N VAL A 113 -5.88 0.35 -4.65
CA VAL A 113 -5.05 1.10 -5.59
C VAL A 113 -3.58 0.79 -5.31
N CYS A 114 -2.85 0.52 -6.39
CA CYS A 114 -1.40 0.48 -6.41
C CYS A 114 -0.90 1.81 -6.99
N ILE A 115 -0.36 2.67 -6.13
CA ILE A 115 0.21 3.96 -6.50
C ILE A 115 1.72 3.79 -6.66
N ARG A 116 2.26 4.20 -7.80
CA ARG A 116 3.70 4.19 -8.03
C ARG A 116 4.28 5.53 -7.61
N LEU A 117 5.09 5.52 -6.56
CA LEU A 117 5.74 6.72 -6.04
C LEU A 117 6.98 7.05 -6.88
N ALA A 118 6.99 8.25 -7.46
CA ALA A 118 8.11 8.82 -8.21
C ALA A 118 8.99 9.74 -7.35
N LYS A 119 8.46 10.24 -6.23
CA LYS A 119 9.18 11.12 -5.28
C LYS A 119 8.63 10.99 -3.86
N LEU A 120 9.45 11.33 -2.87
CA LEU A 120 9.04 11.27 -1.46
C LEU A 120 7.84 12.16 -1.14
N GLY A 121 7.75 13.35 -1.77
CA GLY A 121 6.62 14.26 -1.53
C GLY A 121 5.26 13.72 -1.98
N GLU A 122 5.19 12.70 -2.84
CA GLU A 122 3.92 12.01 -3.15
C GLU A 122 3.45 11.15 -1.98
N LEU A 123 4.38 10.50 -1.27
CA LEU A 123 4.06 9.81 -0.04
C LEU A 123 3.52 10.78 1.01
N ASP A 124 4.19 11.92 1.21
CA ASP A 124 3.75 12.92 2.18
C ASP A 124 2.33 13.44 1.88
N GLN A 125 1.98 13.65 0.61
CA GLN A 125 0.62 14.03 0.20
C GLN A 125 -0.42 12.96 0.55
N ILE A 126 -0.09 11.68 0.32
CA ILE A 126 -0.97 10.55 0.65
C ILE A 126 -1.16 10.43 2.15
N LEU A 127 -0.08 10.55 2.92
CA LEU A 127 -0.13 10.46 4.38
C LEU A 127 -0.92 11.61 4.99
N GLU A 128 -0.73 12.84 4.52
CA GLU A 128 -1.48 14.01 4.99
C GLU A 128 -2.98 13.85 4.68
N HIS A 129 -3.34 13.39 3.48
CA HIS A 129 -4.73 13.12 3.11
C HIS A 129 -5.37 12.07 4.04
N ILE A 130 -4.67 10.97 4.30
CA ILE A 130 -5.17 9.92 5.21
C ILE A 130 -5.31 10.44 6.65
N ASP A 131 -4.34 11.23 7.14
CA ASP A 131 -4.34 11.77 8.50
C ASP A 131 -5.50 12.75 8.74
N GLN A 132 -5.82 13.59 7.75
CA GLN A 132 -6.91 14.57 7.80
C GLN A 132 -8.30 13.93 7.78
N GLY A 133 -8.41 12.66 7.37
CA GLY A 133 -9.67 11.99 7.11
C GLY A 133 -10.13 12.31 5.70
N PHE A 134 -9.84 11.34 4.84
CA PHE A 134 -10.29 11.17 3.45
C PHE A 134 -11.73 11.62 3.20
#